data_AF-A0A0J1FRG2-F1
#
_entry.id   AF-A0A0J1FRG2-F1
#
_cell.length_a   1.000
_cell.length_b   1.000
_cell.length_c   1.000
_cell.angle_alpha   90.00
_cell.angle_beta   90.00
_cell.angle_gamma   90.00
#
_symmetry.space_group_name_H-M   'P 1'
#
loop_
_entity.id
_entity.type
_entity.pdbx_description
1 polymer ?
#
loop_
_entity_poly.entity_id
_entity_poly.type
_entity_poly.pdbx_seq_one_letter_code
_entity_poly.pdbx_strand_id
1 'polypeptide(L)'
;MEWALGIPNIEKVYFMDDPWCENNVFRSGMIKEISENVLGEILFTRIYFGQEFCERSIPSLREVLDVYSRAREYGQELTLVTPYVTENGLTKLRQLLQGLSKEGLALEVVVNDWGILYLLNKEYPGFKPIIGRQLNKAWRDPRIGTLTENKKKSHSQKSSSLPMTSFESDIIQKVFTDFGVSHVELDIPPSGLNDFERWNNKVSLYFPYTAITSGRMCLLRSWGYQKGDKFKTTDKTCGHTCRQFWVELSDKSGQVPVSPNWHIVQKGNAIFCVFKEGFLKDTLNIISRIGIDRLIFQPEPI
;
A
#
# COMPACT_ATOMS: atom_id res chain seq x y z
N MET A 1 -10.11 -8.84 13.44
CA MET A 1 -9.16 -8.17 12.53
C MET A 1 -8.25 -9.22 11.92
N GLU A 2 -8.17 -9.27 10.60
CA GLU A 2 -7.29 -10.14 9.83
C GLU A 2 -5.89 -9.51 9.70
N TRP A 3 -4.83 -10.33 9.71
CA TRP A 3 -3.48 -9.87 9.40
C TRP A 3 -3.06 -10.36 8.01
N ALA A 4 -2.57 -9.42 7.21
CA ALA A 4 -2.05 -9.71 5.89
C ALA A 4 -0.57 -9.34 5.77
N LEU A 5 0.18 -10.13 4.99
CA LEU A 5 1.59 -9.91 4.73
C LEU A 5 1.81 -9.45 3.28
N GLY A 6 2.48 -8.31 3.11
CA GLY A 6 2.86 -7.76 1.81
C GLY A 6 4.12 -8.41 1.24
N ILE A 7 4.04 -8.87 -0.01
CA ILE A 7 5.14 -9.44 -0.78
C ILE A 7 5.25 -8.69 -2.12
N PRO A 8 6.23 -7.78 -2.28
CA PRO A 8 6.28 -6.88 -3.42
C PRO A 8 6.66 -7.54 -4.75
N ASN A 9 7.34 -8.69 -4.71
CA ASN A 9 7.78 -9.43 -5.89
C ASN A 9 8.28 -10.83 -5.50
N ILE A 10 8.51 -11.68 -6.51
CA ILE A 10 8.88 -13.09 -6.32
C ILE A 10 10.20 -13.28 -5.54
N GLU A 11 11.14 -12.34 -5.64
CA GLU A 11 12.43 -12.41 -4.93
C GLU A 11 12.23 -12.24 -3.41
N LYS A 12 11.06 -11.79 -2.97
CA LYS A 12 10.70 -11.51 -1.57
C LYS A 12 9.76 -12.54 -0.95
N VAL A 13 9.54 -13.67 -1.62
CA VAL A 13 8.67 -14.75 -1.12
C VAL A 13 9.19 -15.38 0.19
N TYR A 14 10.48 -15.25 0.47
CA TYR A 14 11.06 -15.69 1.75
C TYR A 14 10.43 -14.99 2.97
N PHE A 15 9.77 -13.84 2.81
CA PHE A 15 9.00 -13.21 3.89
C PHE A 15 7.85 -14.10 4.39
N MET A 16 7.38 -15.07 3.61
CA MET A 16 6.38 -16.03 4.10
C MET A 16 6.94 -16.94 5.20
N ASP A 17 8.25 -17.22 5.15
CA ASP A 17 8.93 -18.08 6.11
C ASP A 17 9.47 -17.26 7.30
N ASP A 18 9.94 -16.04 7.03
CA ASP A 18 10.41 -15.09 8.03
C ASP A 18 9.85 -13.67 7.78
N PRO A 19 8.59 -13.41 8.17
CA PRO A 19 7.93 -12.11 7.94
C PRO A 19 8.64 -10.96 8.64
N TRP A 20 9.29 -11.26 9.77
CA TRP A 20 9.88 -10.28 10.67
C TRP A 20 11.39 -10.18 10.50
N CYS A 21 11.94 -10.68 9.39
CA CYS A 21 13.36 -10.53 9.10
C CYS A 21 13.75 -9.05 9.08
N GLU A 22 14.91 -8.75 9.65
CA GLU A 22 15.37 -7.38 9.80
C GLU A 22 15.72 -6.76 8.43
N ASN A 23 15.46 -5.46 8.30
CA ASN A 23 15.79 -4.71 7.09
C ASN A 23 16.47 -3.37 7.43
N ASN A 24 17.03 -2.71 6.41
CA ASN A 24 17.83 -1.49 6.60
C ASN A 24 16.98 -0.22 6.79
N VAL A 25 15.65 -0.31 6.77
CA VAL A 25 14.73 0.82 6.84
C VAL A 25 14.10 0.93 8.23
N PHE A 26 13.76 -0.20 8.84
CA PHE A 26 13.28 -0.25 10.21
C PHE A 26 13.62 -1.59 10.86
N ARG A 27 13.48 -1.64 12.19
CA ARG A 27 13.63 -2.89 12.94
C ARG A 27 12.34 -3.70 12.94
N SER A 28 12.28 -4.77 12.16
CA SER A 28 11.08 -5.61 12.00
C SER A 28 10.67 -6.27 13.32
N GLY A 29 11.63 -6.74 14.13
CA GLY A 29 11.34 -7.32 15.44
C GLY A 29 10.73 -6.31 16.44
N MET A 30 11.12 -5.03 16.35
CA MET A 30 10.51 -3.97 17.16
C MET A 30 9.06 -3.74 16.76
N ILE A 31 8.76 -3.75 15.47
CA ILE A 31 7.38 -3.63 14.98
C ILE A 31 6.53 -4.81 15.46
N LYS A 32 7.05 -6.03 15.38
CA LYS A 32 6.40 -7.23 15.92
C LYS A 32 6.06 -7.08 17.38
N GLU A 33 7.06 -6.76 18.21
CA GLU A 33 6.90 -6.62 19.65
C GLU A 33 5.84 -5.58 20.02
N ILE A 34 5.91 -4.37 19.44
CA ILE A 34 4.93 -3.31 19.71
C ILE A 34 3.53 -3.75 19.26
N SER A 35 3.42 -4.39 18.10
CA SER A 35 2.14 -4.83 17.55
C SER A 35 1.51 -5.92 18.40
N GLU A 36 2.28 -6.93 18.81
CA GLU A 36 1.80 -8.03 19.65
C GLU A 36 1.43 -7.54 21.06
N ASN A 37 2.17 -6.58 21.60
CA ASN A 37 1.84 -5.97 22.90
C ASN A 37 0.52 -5.19 22.90
N VAL A 38 0.09 -4.64 21.75
CA VAL A 38 -1.12 -3.81 21.64
C VAL A 38 -2.31 -4.59 21.10
N LEU A 39 -2.10 -5.48 20.12
CA LEU A 39 -3.14 -6.14 19.34
C LEU A 39 -3.20 -7.66 19.58
N GLY A 40 -2.28 -8.22 20.35
CA GLY A 40 -2.15 -9.65 20.60
C GLY A 40 -1.35 -10.38 19.52
N GLU A 41 -1.27 -11.71 19.65
CA GLU A 41 -0.51 -12.57 18.75
C GLU A 41 -0.87 -12.35 17.27
N ILE A 42 0.16 -12.28 16.42
CA ILE A 42 0.00 -12.01 14.99
C ILE A 42 0.14 -13.30 14.20
N LEU A 43 -0.94 -13.67 13.52
CA LEU A 43 -0.97 -14.75 12.55
C LEU A 43 -1.40 -14.21 11.19
N PHE A 44 -0.50 -14.26 10.20
CA PHE A 44 -0.82 -13.86 8.84
C PHE A 44 -1.67 -14.92 8.15
N THR A 45 -2.93 -14.60 7.83
CA THR A 45 -3.86 -15.49 7.14
C THR A 45 -3.99 -15.16 5.65
N ARG A 46 -3.31 -14.11 5.19
CA ARG A 46 -3.41 -13.61 3.82
C ARG A 46 -2.10 -13.03 3.31
N ILE A 47 -1.81 -13.28 2.05
CA ILE A 47 -0.69 -12.71 1.31
C ILE A 47 -1.19 -11.66 0.33
N TYR A 48 -0.55 -10.50 0.34
CA TYR A 48 -0.72 -9.46 -0.66
C TYR A 48 0.46 -9.52 -1.62
N PHE A 49 0.21 -9.87 -2.88
CA PHE A 49 1.27 -10.04 -3.86
C PHE A 49 1.07 -9.14 -5.07
N GLY A 50 2.13 -8.43 -5.46
CA GLY A 50 2.11 -7.53 -6.61
C GLY A 50 2.63 -6.15 -6.26
N GLN A 51 2.20 -5.13 -7.01
CA GLN A 51 2.71 -3.77 -6.86
C GLN A 51 1.61 -2.72 -7.01
N GLU A 52 1.58 -1.71 -6.13
CA GLU A 52 0.58 -0.64 -6.12
C GLU A 52 0.95 0.55 -7.02
N PHE A 53 2.25 0.72 -7.31
CA PHE A 53 2.74 2.01 -7.84
C PHE A 53 3.29 1.95 -9.26
N CYS A 54 3.74 0.79 -9.74
CA CYS A 54 4.54 0.71 -10.97
C CYS A 54 4.03 -0.36 -11.94
N GLU A 55 3.47 0.07 -13.08
CA GLU A 55 3.06 -0.82 -14.18
C GLU A 55 4.19 -1.72 -14.73
N ARG A 56 5.45 -1.31 -14.55
CA ARG A 56 6.59 -2.11 -15.02
C ARG A 56 6.86 -3.29 -14.10
N SER A 57 6.37 -3.23 -12.86
CA SER A 57 6.51 -4.28 -11.87
C SER A 57 5.25 -5.15 -11.73
N ILE A 58 4.33 -5.09 -12.70
CA ILE A 58 3.22 -6.05 -12.80
C ILE A 58 3.82 -7.46 -12.86
N PRO A 59 3.42 -8.38 -11.96
CA PRO A 59 3.94 -9.74 -11.96
C PRO A 59 3.47 -10.51 -13.20
N SER A 60 4.25 -11.50 -13.62
CA SER A 60 3.84 -12.48 -14.61
C SER A 60 2.81 -13.47 -14.03
N LEU A 61 2.06 -14.13 -14.92
CA LEU A 61 1.10 -15.18 -14.52
C LEU A 61 1.79 -16.27 -13.68
N ARG A 62 2.97 -16.71 -14.11
CA ARG A 62 3.75 -17.74 -13.41
C ARG A 62 4.10 -17.29 -11.98
N GLU A 63 4.60 -16.08 -11.81
CA GLU A 63 4.94 -15.57 -10.48
C GLU A 63 3.70 -15.54 -9.55
N VAL A 64 2.52 -15.15 -10.07
CA VAL A 64 1.28 -15.16 -9.26
C VAL A 64 0.87 -16.58 -8.90
N LEU A 65 0.95 -17.55 -9.83
CA LEU A 65 0.60 -18.94 -9.57
C LEU A 65 1.57 -19.62 -8.59
N ASP A 66 2.86 -19.31 -8.68
CA ASP A 66 3.89 -19.81 -7.76
C ASP A 66 3.61 -19.31 -6.32
N VAL A 67 3.32 -18.01 -6.15
CA VAL A 67 2.97 -17.44 -4.85
C VAL A 67 1.62 -17.95 -4.35
N TYR A 68 0.63 -18.11 -5.23
CA TYR A 68 -0.67 -18.68 -4.88
C TYR A 68 -0.51 -20.09 -4.31
N SER A 69 0.25 -20.95 -4.98
CA SER A 69 0.49 -22.32 -4.55
C SER A 69 1.15 -22.36 -3.18
N ARG A 70 2.18 -21.53 -2.96
CA ARG A 70 2.85 -21.42 -1.67
C ARG A 70 1.90 -20.89 -0.58
N ALA A 71 1.10 -19.87 -0.85
CA ALA A 71 0.14 -19.34 0.13
C ALA A 71 -0.83 -20.43 0.58
N ARG A 72 -1.29 -21.29 -0.35
CA ARG A 72 -2.15 -22.43 -0.03
C ARG A 72 -1.48 -23.48 0.85
N GLU A 73 -0.18 -23.75 0.68
CA GLU A 73 0.59 -24.64 1.56
C GLU A 73 0.61 -24.14 3.02
N TYR A 74 0.65 -22.81 3.21
CA TYR A 74 0.56 -22.15 4.51
C TYR A 74 -0.88 -21.93 5.00
N GLY A 75 -1.90 -22.38 4.25
CA GLY A 75 -3.31 -22.14 4.58
C GLY A 75 -3.74 -20.68 4.45
N GLN A 76 -3.00 -19.87 3.70
CA GLN A 76 -3.23 -18.44 3.51
C GLN A 76 -4.01 -18.17 2.21
N GLU A 77 -4.82 -17.11 2.21
CA GLU A 77 -5.44 -16.59 0.99
C GLU A 77 -4.52 -15.63 0.24
N LEU A 78 -4.76 -15.43 -1.06
CA LEU A 78 -3.98 -14.51 -1.90
C LEU A 78 -4.84 -13.33 -2.37
N THR A 79 -4.29 -12.13 -2.23
CA THR A 79 -4.80 -10.89 -2.80
C THR A 79 -3.79 -10.35 -3.82
N LEU A 80 -4.23 -10.20 -5.07
CA LEU A 80 -3.40 -9.64 -6.14
C LEU A 80 -3.44 -8.11 -6.08
N VAL A 81 -2.27 -7.48 -6.11
CA VAL A 81 -2.14 -6.03 -6.01
C VAL A 81 -1.75 -5.44 -7.36
N THR A 82 -2.59 -4.54 -7.88
CA THR A 82 -2.39 -3.94 -9.21
C THR A 82 -2.04 -2.45 -9.11
N PRO A 83 -1.16 -1.95 -9.99
CA PRO A 83 -0.78 -0.54 -9.98
C PRO A 83 -1.74 0.32 -10.80
N TYR A 84 -1.60 1.63 -10.73
CA TYR A 84 -2.11 2.49 -11.81
C TYR A 84 -1.31 2.26 -13.10
N VAL A 85 -1.99 2.31 -14.25
CA VAL A 85 -1.44 1.84 -15.52
C VAL A 85 -1.74 2.75 -16.70
N THR A 86 -0.88 2.69 -17.71
CA THR A 86 -1.20 3.14 -19.07
C THR A 86 -1.93 2.04 -19.84
N GLU A 87 -2.34 2.31 -21.09
CA GLU A 87 -2.91 1.29 -22.00
C GLU A 87 -2.02 0.04 -22.14
N ASN A 88 -0.70 0.23 -22.17
CA ASN A 88 0.24 -0.89 -22.22
C ASN A 88 0.18 -1.74 -20.94
N GLY A 89 0.10 -1.09 -19.78
CA GLY A 89 -0.06 -1.78 -18.49
C GLY A 89 -1.41 -2.46 -18.36
N LEU A 90 -2.49 -1.83 -18.84
CA LEU A 90 -3.84 -2.40 -18.84
C LEU A 90 -3.90 -3.65 -19.73
N THR A 91 -3.25 -3.63 -20.89
CA THR A 91 -3.13 -4.81 -21.77
C THR A 91 -2.43 -5.97 -21.06
N LYS A 92 -1.33 -5.70 -20.33
CA LYS A 92 -0.63 -6.71 -19.53
C LYS A 92 -1.50 -7.27 -18.41
N LEU A 93 -2.22 -6.40 -17.69
CA LEU A 93 -3.13 -6.84 -16.63
C LEU A 93 -4.28 -7.67 -17.19
N ARG A 94 -4.85 -7.30 -18.35
CA ARG A 94 -5.88 -8.12 -19.00
C ARG A 94 -5.36 -9.53 -19.30
N GLN A 95 -4.15 -9.66 -19.85
CA GLN A 95 -3.53 -10.97 -20.10
C GLN A 95 -3.31 -11.76 -18.81
N LEU A 96 -2.82 -11.11 -17.75
CA LEU A 96 -2.62 -11.72 -16.44
C LEU A 96 -3.95 -12.24 -15.86
N LEU A 97 -4.97 -11.37 -15.79
CA LEU A 97 -6.30 -11.69 -15.25
C LEU A 97 -6.99 -12.79 -16.06
N GLN A 98 -6.86 -12.76 -17.39
CA GLN A 98 -7.36 -13.83 -18.26
C GLN A 98 -6.67 -15.17 -17.95
N GLY A 99 -5.35 -15.17 -17.76
CA GLY A 99 -4.61 -16.35 -17.35
C GLY A 99 -5.10 -16.92 -16.02
N LEU A 100 -5.19 -16.08 -15.00
CA LEU A 100 -5.67 -16.46 -13.66
C LEU A 100 -7.11 -16.98 -13.70
N SER A 101 -7.98 -16.36 -14.50
CA SER A 101 -9.37 -16.79 -14.65
C SER A 101 -9.47 -18.15 -15.35
N LYS A 102 -8.60 -18.44 -16.34
CA LYS A 102 -8.54 -19.76 -17.00
C LYS A 102 -8.08 -20.87 -16.07
N GLU A 103 -7.20 -20.55 -15.13
CA GLU A 103 -6.79 -21.45 -14.04
C GLU A 103 -7.90 -21.62 -12.96
N GLY A 104 -9.04 -20.92 -13.09
CA GLY A 104 -10.17 -21.05 -12.19
C GLY A 104 -9.98 -20.35 -10.84
N LEU A 105 -9.00 -19.45 -10.72
CA LEU A 105 -8.74 -18.73 -9.48
C LEU A 105 -9.80 -17.63 -9.26
N ALA A 106 -10.31 -17.56 -8.03
CA ALA A 106 -11.17 -16.47 -7.55
C ALA A 106 -10.44 -15.72 -6.43
N LEU A 107 -9.79 -14.61 -6.79
CA LEU A 107 -8.95 -13.81 -5.91
C LEU A 107 -9.60 -12.47 -5.56
N GLU A 108 -9.16 -11.89 -4.45
CA GLU A 108 -9.26 -10.45 -4.24
C GLU A 108 -8.24 -9.73 -5.13
N VAL A 109 -8.63 -8.61 -5.72
CA VAL A 109 -7.75 -7.79 -6.56
C VAL A 109 -7.82 -6.35 -6.09
N VAL A 110 -6.70 -5.85 -5.54
CA VAL A 110 -6.56 -4.43 -5.19
C VAL A 110 -6.40 -3.62 -6.46
N VAL A 111 -7.32 -2.69 -6.69
CA VAL A 111 -7.35 -1.79 -7.85
C VAL A 111 -6.90 -0.39 -7.46
N ASN A 112 -5.84 0.08 -8.12
CA ASN A 112 -5.32 1.44 -7.98
C ASN A 112 -5.61 2.30 -9.23
N ASP A 113 -6.45 1.80 -10.12
CA ASP A 113 -6.88 2.45 -11.36
C ASP A 113 -8.37 2.15 -11.65
N TRP A 114 -9.12 3.17 -12.06
CA TRP A 114 -10.53 3.00 -12.42
C TRP A 114 -10.73 2.14 -13.67
N GLY A 115 -9.77 2.14 -14.61
CA GLY A 115 -9.80 1.27 -15.78
C GLY A 115 -9.70 -0.21 -15.41
N ILE A 116 -8.94 -0.53 -14.36
CA ILE A 116 -8.84 -1.90 -13.84
C ILE A 116 -10.14 -2.30 -13.14
N LEU A 117 -10.75 -1.41 -12.35
CA LEU A 117 -12.04 -1.67 -11.73
C LEU A 117 -13.11 -1.99 -12.79
N TYR A 118 -13.16 -1.18 -13.85
CA TYR A 118 -14.06 -1.41 -14.98
C TYR A 118 -13.78 -2.75 -15.67
N LEU A 119 -12.50 -3.06 -15.91
CA LEU A 119 -12.07 -4.32 -16.51
C LEU A 119 -12.54 -5.54 -15.71
N LEU A 120 -12.35 -5.53 -14.38
CA LEU A 120 -12.78 -6.62 -13.51
C LEU A 120 -14.31 -6.80 -13.54
N ASN A 121 -15.05 -5.71 -13.42
CA ASN A 121 -16.52 -5.75 -13.41
C ASN A 121 -17.10 -6.27 -14.74
N LYS A 122 -16.49 -5.95 -15.88
CA LYS A 122 -17.00 -6.31 -17.21
C LYS A 122 -16.49 -7.65 -17.74
N GLU A 123 -15.21 -7.93 -17.56
CA GLU A 123 -14.56 -9.08 -18.18
C GLU A 123 -14.28 -10.23 -17.18
N TYR A 124 -14.15 -9.93 -15.88
CA TYR A 124 -13.71 -10.93 -14.88
C TYR A 124 -14.51 -10.88 -13.56
N PRO A 125 -15.84 -11.09 -13.58
CA PRO A 125 -16.71 -10.98 -12.41
C PRO A 125 -16.43 -12.02 -11.29
N GLY A 126 -15.59 -13.02 -11.55
CA GLY A 126 -15.13 -13.98 -10.53
C GLY A 126 -14.09 -13.40 -9.56
N PHE A 127 -13.45 -12.29 -9.91
CA PHE A 127 -12.55 -11.57 -9.01
C PHE A 127 -13.30 -10.57 -8.14
N LYS A 128 -12.84 -10.41 -6.90
CA LYS A 128 -13.43 -9.46 -5.94
C LYS A 128 -12.60 -8.17 -5.92
N PRO A 129 -13.12 -7.04 -6.44
CA PRO A 129 -12.35 -5.80 -6.44
C PRO A 129 -12.25 -5.20 -5.02
N ILE A 130 -11.04 -4.77 -4.67
CA ILE A 130 -10.75 -3.98 -3.47
C ILE A 130 -10.23 -2.62 -3.93
N ILE A 131 -10.79 -1.52 -3.46
CA ILE A 131 -10.31 -0.19 -3.84
C ILE A 131 -9.04 0.12 -3.05
N GLY A 132 -7.91 0.22 -3.76
CA GLY A 132 -6.62 0.48 -3.16
C GLY A 132 -6.42 1.94 -2.73
N ARG A 133 -5.47 2.15 -1.81
CA ARG A 133 -5.16 3.44 -1.19
C ARG A 133 -4.71 4.53 -2.18
N GLN A 134 -4.33 4.20 -3.42
CA GLN A 134 -3.96 5.23 -4.41
C GLN A 134 -5.16 6.01 -4.94
N LEU A 135 -6.36 5.43 -4.92
CA LEU A 135 -7.59 6.11 -5.36
C LEU A 135 -8.17 7.06 -4.30
N ASN A 136 -7.72 6.94 -3.05
CA ASN A 136 -8.11 7.84 -1.97
C ASN A 136 -7.44 9.22 -2.10
N LYS A 137 -8.19 10.29 -1.81
CA LYS A 137 -7.73 11.69 -1.79
C LYS A 137 -7.48 12.23 -0.38
N ALA A 138 -7.24 11.36 0.60
CA ALA A 138 -6.80 11.76 1.93
C ALA A 138 -5.43 12.45 1.91
N TRP A 139 -5.23 13.37 2.85
CA TRP A 139 -3.96 14.08 3.02
C TRP A 139 -2.91 13.18 3.66
N ARG A 140 -1.82 12.94 2.95
CA ARG A 140 -0.71 12.05 3.38
C ARG A 140 0.61 12.78 3.56
N ASP A 141 0.58 14.11 3.51
CA ASP A 141 1.78 14.94 3.58
C ASP A 141 2.33 15.00 5.01
N PRO A 142 3.59 14.55 5.26
CA PRO A 142 4.20 14.60 6.57
C PRO A 142 4.33 16.01 7.16
N ARG A 143 4.30 17.06 6.34
CA ARG A 143 4.41 18.44 6.80
C ARG A 143 3.17 18.94 7.54
N ILE A 144 2.05 18.23 7.42
CA ILE A 144 0.82 18.50 8.18
C ILE A 144 1.03 18.25 9.68
N GLY A 145 1.98 17.39 10.05
CA GLY A 145 2.24 17.03 11.44
C GLY A 145 1.16 16.13 12.05
N THR A 146 1.42 15.70 13.28
CA THR A 146 0.50 14.84 14.03
C THR A 146 -0.67 15.61 14.63
N LEU A 147 -1.74 14.90 14.98
CA LEU A 147 -2.87 15.49 15.72
C LEU A 147 -2.43 16.15 17.03
N THR A 148 -1.46 15.58 17.74
CA THR A 148 -0.96 16.11 19.01
C THR A 148 -0.17 17.40 18.81
N GLU A 149 0.68 17.46 17.78
CA GLU A 149 1.39 18.69 17.38
C GLU A 149 0.41 19.78 16.93
N ASN A 150 -0.62 19.42 16.16
CA ASN A 150 -1.63 20.36 15.67
C ASN A 150 -2.51 20.91 16.80
N LYS A 151 -2.88 20.08 17.78
CA LYS A 151 -3.59 20.54 18.99
C LYS A 151 -2.75 21.51 19.84
N LYS A 152 -1.43 21.34 19.90
CA LYS A 152 -0.51 22.25 20.60
C LYS A 152 -0.32 23.58 19.87
N LYS A 153 -0.37 23.58 18.53
CA LYS A 153 -0.11 24.77 17.69
C LYS A 153 -1.32 25.67 17.45
N SER A 154 -2.57 25.19 17.58
CA SER A 154 -3.77 25.99 17.33
C SER A 154 -4.68 26.07 18.55
N HIS A 155 -4.95 27.29 19.06
CA HIS A 155 -6.02 27.57 20.03
C HIS A 155 -7.40 27.76 19.36
N SER A 156 -7.51 27.68 18.03
CA SER A 156 -8.74 27.91 17.27
C SER A 156 -9.01 26.81 16.22
N GLN A 157 -10.04 26.02 16.52
CA GLN A 157 -10.93 25.24 15.65
C GLN A 157 -10.57 25.08 14.14
N LYS A 158 -10.13 23.86 13.77
CA LYS A 158 -10.68 22.97 12.68
C LYS A 158 -9.68 21.86 12.29
N SER A 159 -9.08 21.17 13.27
CA SER A 159 -8.22 19.99 13.00
C SER A 159 -9.02 18.70 12.71
N SER A 160 -10.35 18.71 12.87
CA SER A 160 -11.19 17.51 12.78
C SER A 160 -11.43 17.01 11.35
N SER A 161 -11.16 17.82 10.31
CA SER A 161 -11.36 17.43 8.90
C SER A 161 -10.09 16.93 8.20
N LEU A 162 -8.93 17.03 8.84
CA LEU A 162 -7.65 16.56 8.26
C LEU A 162 -7.60 15.04 8.00
N PRO A 163 -8.18 14.18 8.87
CA PRO A 163 -8.18 12.74 8.62
C PRO A 163 -9.29 12.27 7.66
N MET A 164 -10.04 13.20 7.04
CA MET A 164 -11.11 12.84 6.10
C MET A 164 -10.58 12.17 4.84
N THR A 165 -11.38 11.23 4.33
CA THR A 165 -11.10 10.50 3.10
C THR A 165 -12.12 10.85 2.02
N SER A 166 -11.76 10.69 0.75
CA SER A 166 -12.74 10.80 -0.34
C SER A 166 -13.73 9.64 -0.38
N PHE A 167 -13.44 8.54 0.32
CA PHE A 167 -14.26 7.34 0.32
C PHE A 167 -15.51 7.49 1.20
N GLU A 168 -15.54 8.46 2.11
CA GLU A 168 -16.71 8.76 2.96
C GLU A 168 -17.88 9.38 2.19
N SER A 169 -17.67 9.87 0.96
CA SER A 169 -18.71 10.53 0.18
C SER A 169 -19.78 9.54 -0.31
N ASP A 170 -21.06 9.85 -0.09
CA ASP A 170 -22.21 9.07 -0.58
C ASP A 170 -22.13 8.74 -2.08
N ILE A 171 -21.63 9.69 -2.89
CA ILE A 171 -21.48 9.50 -4.34
C ILE A 171 -20.46 8.39 -4.63
N ILE A 172 -19.34 8.38 -3.90
CA ILE A 172 -18.30 7.36 -4.07
C ILE A 172 -18.76 6.01 -3.51
N GLN A 173 -19.47 6.00 -2.38
CA GLN A 173 -20.06 4.78 -1.82
C GLN A 173 -21.07 4.13 -2.77
N LYS A 174 -21.85 4.94 -3.51
CA LYS A 174 -22.71 4.43 -4.57
C LYS A 174 -21.92 3.80 -5.72
N VAL A 175 -20.86 4.46 -6.18
CA VAL A 175 -19.97 3.89 -7.21
C VAL A 175 -19.37 2.56 -6.75
N PHE A 176 -18.90 2.47 -5.51
CA PHE A 176 -18.39 1.21 -4.96
C PHE A 176 -19.44 0.11 -4.99
N THR A 177 -20.66 0.41 -4.57
CA THR A 177 -21.79 -0.53 -4.61
C THR A 177 -22.07 -1.01 -6.04
N ASP A 178 -22.17 -0.09 -7.00
CA ASP A 178 -22.48 -0.39 -8.40
C ASP A 178 -21.42 -1.27 -9.08
N PHE A 179 -20.17 -1.18 -8.63
CA PHE A 179 -19.05 -2.00 -9.11
C PHE A 179 -18.80 -3.27 -8.27
N GLY A 180 -19.62 -3.55 -7.25
CA GLY A 180 -19.48 -4.73 -6.39
C GLY A 180 -18.29 -4.66 -5.43
N VAL A 181 -17.83 -3.45 -5.12
CA VAL A 181 -16.77 -3.21 -4.13
C VAL A 181 -17.37 -3.25 -2.73
N SER A 182 -16.87 -4.17 -1.91
CA SER A 182 -17.22 -4.27 -0.49
C SER A 182 -16.06 -3.92 0.45
N HIS A 183 -14.87 -3.64 -0.10
CA HIS A 183 -13.64 -3.46 0.66
C HIS A 183 -12.81 -2.30 0.09
N VAL A 184 -12.30 -1.45 0.97
CA VAL A 184 -11.43 -0.31 0.65
C VAL A 184 -10.19 -0.29 1.53
N GLU A 185 -9.10 0.29 1.01
CA GLU A 185 -7.82 0.33 1.70
C GLU A 185 -7.31 1.75 1.83
N LEU A 186 -6.67 2.03 2.96
CA LEU A 186 -6.22 3.36 3.33
C LEU A 186 -4.78 3.29 3.84
N ASP A 187 -4.05 4.39 3.64
CA ASP A 187 -2.88 4.68 4.44
C ASP A 187 -3.30 5.11 5.85
N ILE A 188 -2.39 4.94 6.81
CA ILE A 188 -2.44 5.65 8.08
C ILE A 188 -1.76 6.99 7.87
N PRO A 189 -2.48 8.13 7.81
CA PRO A 189 -1.82 9.40 7.53
C PRO A 189 -1.17 9.98 8.79
N PRO A 190 -0.18 10.88 8.63
CA PRO A 190 0.45 11.59 9.75
C PRO A 190 -0.55 12.29 10.68
N SER A 191 -1.66 12.79 10.12
CA SER A 191 -2.76 13.44 10.82
C SER A 191 -3.72 12.48 11.54
N GLY A 192 -3.41 11.19 11.64
CA GLY A 192 -4.21 10.19 12.36
C GLY A 192 -5.41 9.65 11.56
N LEU A 193 -6.23 8.84 12.21
CA LEU A 193 -7.34 8.12 11.58
C LEU A 193 -8.70 8.65 12.08
N ASN A 194 -9.71 8.55 11.21
CA ASN A 194 -11.11 8.71 11.59
C ASN A 194 -11.68 7.38 12.09
N ASP A 195 -12.87 7.46 12.70
CA ASP A 195 -13.69 6.28 12.97
C ASP A 195 -14.34 5.77 11.67
N PHE A 196 -14.44 4.45 11.53
CA PHE A 196 -14.99 3.74 10.38
C PHE A 196 -16.39 3.16 10.63
N GLU A 197 -16.99 3.34 11.83
CA GLU A 197 -18.31 2.78 12.18
C GLU A 197 -19.43 3.08 11.16
N ARG A 198 -19.34 4.21 10.44
CA ARG A 198 -20.34 4.63 9.45
C ARG A 198 -20.09 4.10 8.04
N TRP A 199 -19.02 3.34 7.83
CA TRP A 199 -18.62 2.87 6.51
C TRP A 199 -19.35 1.56 6.20
N ASN A 200 -19.92 1.49 5.00
CA ASN A 200 -20.55 0.26 4.50
C ASN A 200 -19.53 -0.74 3.98
N ASN A 201 -18.28 -0.31 3.75
CA ASN A 201 -17.19 -1.13 3.27
C ASN A 201 -16.31 -1.60 4.40
N LYS A 202 -15.75 -2.80 4.23
CA LYS A 202 -14.61 -3.26 5.02
C LYS A 202 -13.41 -2.36 4.82
N VAL A 203 -12.65 -2.12 5.87
CA VAL A 203 -11.49 -1.21 5.85
C VAL A 203 -10.19 -1.97 6.13
N SER A 204 -9.21 -1.78 5.25
CA SER A 204 -7.82 -2.17 5.51
C SER A 204 -6.88 -1.00 5.66
N LEU A 205 -5.93 -1.17 6.57
CA LEU A 205 -4.86 -0.20 6.76
C LEU A 205 -3.51 -0.82 6.41
N TYR A 206 -2.69 -0.02 5.73
CA TYR A 206 -1.29 -0.34 5.47
C TYR A 206 -0.38 0.17 6.58
N PHE A 207 0.60 -0.64 6.99
CA PHE A 207 1.64 -0.25 7.92
C PHE A 207 2.95 -1.03 7.63
N PRO A 208 4.13 -0.53 8.01
CA PRO A 208 4.42 0.70 8.77
C PRO A 208 4.70 1.91 7.85
N TYR A 209 4.12 1.92 6.65
CA TYR A 209 4.33 2.96 5.66
C TYR A 209 3.06 3.75 5.34
N THR A 210 3.23 5.06 5.15
CA THR A 210 2.26 5.90 4.46
C THR A 210 2.83 6.29 3.10
N ALA A 211 2.10 6.03 2.02
CA ALA A 211 2.47 6.56 0.71
C ALA A 211 2.27 8.09 0.66
N ILE A 212 3.34 8.85 0.41
CA ILE A 212 3.26 10.31 0.28
C ILE A 212 2.83 10.68 -1.13
N THR A 213 3.56 10.18 -2.12
CA THR A 213 3.36 10.49 -3.53
C THR A 213 4.01 9.43 -4.40
N SER A 214 3.53 9.30 -5.63
CA SER A 214 4.14 8.48 -6.66
C SER A 214 3.97 9.13 -8.03
N GLY A 215 4.75 8.68 -9.01
CA GLY A 215 4.60 9.12 -10.39
C GLY A 215 5.23 8.16 -11.38
N ARG A 216 5.00 8.37 -12.69
CA ARG A 216 5.61 7.50 -13.73
C ARG A 216 7.09 7.76 -13.97
N MET A 217 7.58 8.94 -13.60
CA MET A 217 8.99 9.30 -13.69
C MET A 217 9.74 8.71 -12.50
N CYS A 218 10.63 7.75 -12.75
CA CYS A 218 11.33 7.03 -11.69
C CYS A 218 12.83 7.34 -11.69
N LEU A 219 13.31 7.83 -10.54
CA LEU A 219 14.73 8.07 -10.28
C LEU A 219 15.55 6.77 -10.40
N LEU A 220 15.11 5.70 -9.71
CA LEU A 220 15.84 4.43 -9.69
C LEU A 220 15.91 3.76 -11.05
N ARG A 221 14.87 3.90 -11.89
CA ARG A 221 14.93 3.44 -13.29
C ARG A 221 15.95 4.23 -14.10
N SER A 222 16.05 5.53 -13.85
CA SER A 222 16.94 6.43 -14.60
C SER A 222 18.36 6.46 -14.05
N TRP A 223 18.66 5.61 -13.06
CA TRP A 223 19.95 5.58 -12.41
C TRP A 223 21.04 5.13 -13.39
N GLY A 224 22.15 5.86 -13.44
CA GLY A 224 23.23 5.61 -14.41
C GLY A 224 22.94 6.06 -15.86
N TYR A 225 21.74 6.54 -16.19
CA TYR A 225 21.46 7.02 -17.56
C TYR A 225 22.09 8.38 -17.83
N GLN A 226 22.39 8.65 -19.11
CA GLN A 226 22.85 9.96 -19.57
C GLN A 226 21.79 11.05 -19.32
N LYS A 227 22.21 12.29 -19.09
CA LYS A 227 21.31 13.42 -18.71
C LYS A 227 20.08 13.53 -19.62
N GLY A 228 20.28 13.45 -20.93
CA GLY A 228 19.20 13.54 -21.93
C GLY A 228 18.22 12.38 -21.93
N ASP A 229 18.51 11.28 -21.22
CA ASP A 229 17.69 10.07 -21.14
C ASP A 229 17.07 9.82 -19.76
N LYS A 230 17.43 10.61 -18.76
CA LYS A 230 16.85 10.50 -17.42
C LYS A 230 15.39 10.92 -17.41
N PHE A 231 14.61 10.24 -16.57
CA PHE A 231 13.21 10.53 -16.28
C PHE A 231 12.26 10.52 -17.49
N LYS A 232 12.65 9.92 -18.62
CA LYS A 232 11.74 9.66 -19.73
C LYS A 232 10.77 8.56 -19.37
N THR A 233 9.50 8.69 -19.75
CA THR A 233 8.47 7.65 -19.56
C THR A 233 8.42 6.61 -20.69
N THR A 234 9.27 6.78 -21.71
CA THR A 234 9.35 5.93 -22.92
C THR A 234 9.73 4.49 -22.62
N ASP A 235 9.48 3.57 -23.57
CA ASP A 235 9.60 2.11 -23.44
C ASP A 235 11.04 1.55 -23.39
N LYS A 236 12.00 2.30 -22.83
CA LYS A 236 13.29 1.69 -22.45
C LYS A 236 13.06 0.66 -21.34
N THR A 237 13.77 -0.46 -21.41
CA THR A 237 13.71 -1.54 -20.42
C THR A 237 13.99 -1.02 -19.01
N CYS A 238 13.30 -1.59 -18.02
CA CYS A 238 13.51 -1.26 -16.61
C CYS A 238 14.44 -2.30 -15.99
N GLY A 239 15.57 -1.87 -15.41
CA GLY A 239 16.48 -2.77 -14.72
C GLY A 239 16.01 -3.20 -13.33
N HIS A 240 14.85 -2.72 -12.86
CA HIS A 240 14.31 -3.02 -11.52
C HIS A 240 15.29 -2.79 -10.37
N THR A 241 16.21 -1.82 -10.52
CA THR A 241 17.16 -1.39 -9.47
C THR A 241 16.46 -1.05 -8.15
N CYS A 242 15.18 -0.65 -8.23
CA CYS A 242 14.35 -0.49 -7.06
C CYS A 242 14.24 -1.75 -6.21
N ARG A 243 14.25 -2.98 -6.72
CA ARG A 243 14.17 -4.21 -5.89
C ARG A 243 15.33 -4.36 -4.91
N GLN A 244 16.48 -3.76 -5.21
CA GLN A 244 17.69 -3.87 -4.41
C GLN A 244 17.93 -2.66 -3.50
N PHE A 245 17.55 -1.47 -3.96
CA PHE A 245 17.97 -0.22 -3.32
C PHE A 245 16.81 0.62 -2.80
N TRP A 246 17.11 1.31 -1.70
CA TRP A 246 16.31 2.35 -1.09
C TRP A 246 17.04 3.68 -1.22
N VAL A 247 16.29 4.77 -1.25
CA VAL A 247 16.86 6.12 -1.15
C VAL A 247 16.26 6.80 0.06
N GLU A 248 17.08 7.09 1.06
CA GLU A 248 16.67 7.94 2.17
C GLU A 248 16.65 9.41 1.71
N LEU A 249 15.55 10.11 1.99
CA LEU A 249 15.38 11.51 1.61
C LEU A 249 15.55 12.39 2.84
N SER A 250 16.50 13.32 2.75
CA SER A 250 16.71 14.38 3.74
C SER A 250 16.75 15.74 3.06
N ASP A 251 16.26 16.75 3.77
CA ASP A 251 16.29 18.13 3.29
C ASP A 251 17.39 18.91 4.02
N LYS A 252 18.48 19.18 3.30
CA LYS A 252 19.59 20.00 3.82
C LYS A 252 19.22 21.47 4.03
N SER A 253 18.14 21.95 3.40
CA SER A 253 17.69 23.33 3.56
C SER A 253 16.88 23.57 4.84
N GLY A 254 16.43 22.49 5.50
CA GLY A 254 15.64 22.56 6.74
C GLY A 254 14.19 23.01 6.55
N GLN A 255 13.68 23.10 5.31
CA GLN A 255 12.29 23.44 5.00
C GLN A 255 11.35 22.28 5.33
N VAL A 256 11.82 21.04 5.24
CA VAL A 256 11.11 19.85 5.72
C VAL A 256 11.67 19.50 7.11
N PRO A 257 10.90 19.71 8.19
CA PRO A 257 11.37 19.43 9.55
C PRO A 257 11.68 17.94 9.72
N VAL A 258 12.77 17.65 10.44
CA VAL A 258 13.06 16.28 10.89
C VAL A 258 11.99 15.86 11.89
N SER A 259 11.24 14.82 11.55
CA SER A 259 10.18 14.30 12.41
C SER A 259 10.73 13.28 13.41
N PRO A 260 10.35 13.36 14.70
CA PRO A 260 10.60 12.27 15.65
C PRO A 260 9.70 11.06 15.40
N ASN A 261 8.65 11.21 14.58
CA ASN A 261 7.60 10.23 14.37
C ASN A 261 7.81 9.37 13.10
N TRP A 262 8.57 9.87 12.13
CA TRP A 262 8.86 9.15 10.89
C TRP A 262 10.16 9.61 10.24
N HIS A 263 10.63 8.85 9.26
CA HIS A 263 11.60 9.31 8.27
C HIS A 263 11.04 9.07 6.86
N ILE A 264 11.67 9.68 5.85
CA ILE A 264 11.17 9.65 4.47
C ILE A 264 12.12 8.81 3.62
N VAL A 265 11.54 7.87 2.88
CA VAL A 265 12.27 7.01 1.96
C VAL A 265 11.58 6.98 0.60
N GLN A 266 12.36 6.73 -0.44
CA GLN A 266 11.85 6.45 -1.77
C GLN A 266 12.14 4.99 -2.13
N LYS A 267 11.09 4.29 -2.58
CA LYS A 267 11.18 2.97 -3.21
C LYS A 267 10.63 3.07 -4.61
N GLY A 268 11.49 2.82 -5.61
CA GLY A 268 11.11 2.89 -7.01
C GLY A 268 10.59 4.28 -7.39
N ASN A 269 9.31 4.34 -7.76
CA ASN A 269 8.65 5.54 -8.23
C ASN A 269 7.71 6.17 -7.18
N ALA A 270 7.76 5.70 -5.94
CA ALA A 270 6.94 6.17 -4.84
C ALA A 270 7.81 6.58 -3.63
N ILE A 271 7.30 7.54 -2.88
CA ILE A 271 7.91 8.09 -1.66
C ILE A 271 6.99 7.77 -0.49
N PHE A 272 7.58 7.36 0.63
CA PHE A 272 6.89 6.88 1.81
C PHE A 272 7.38 7.57 3.08
N CYS A 273 6.46 7.79 4.01
CA CYS A 273 6.80 7.94 5.42
C CYS A 273 6.96 6.55 6.03
N VAL A 274 8.02 6.35 6.80
CA VAL A 274 8.24 5.13 7.59
C VAL A 274 8.05 5.46 9.06
N PHE A 275 7.18 4.73 9.75
CA PHE A 275 6.88 4.99 11.15
C PHE A 275 8.07 4.69 12.06
N LYS A 276 8.30 5.58 13.02
CA LYS A 276 9.16 5.33 14.18
C LYS A 276 8.31 4.78 15.32
N GLU A 277 8.99 4.14 16.27
CA GLU A 277 8.40 3.42 17.40
C GLU A 277 7.27 4.20 18.13
N GLY A 278 7.51 5.46 18.50
CA GLY A 278 6.51 6.25 19.23
C GLY A 278 5.20 6.43 18.45
N PHE A 279 5.31 6.80 17.17
CA PHE A 279 4.15 6.98 16.30
C PHE A 279 3.41 5.67 16.01
N LEU A 280 4.18 4.59 15.82
CA LEU A 280 3.62 3.25 15.61
C LEU A 280 2.79 2.82 16.82
N LYS A 281 3.33 2.96 18.04
CA LYS A 281 2.64 2.62 19.28
C LYS A 281 1.34 3.43 19.46
N ASP A 282 1.41 4.75 19.25
CA ASP A 282 0.22 5.61 19.35
C ASP A 282 -0.86 5.21 18.33
N THR A 283 -0.43 4.94 17.09
CA THR A 283 -1.32 4.52 16.00
C THR A 283 -1.98 3.18 16.30
N LEU A 284 -1.24 2.17 16.75
CA LEU A 284 -1.80 0.85 17.04
C LEU A 284 -2.79 0.89 18.21
N ASN A 285 -2.56 1.76 19.19
CA ASN A 285 -3.51 2.03 20.28
C ASN A 285 -4.80 2.71 19.80
N ILE A 286 -4.74 3.48 18.71
CA ILE A 286 -5.93 4.01 18.04
C ILE A 286 -6.64 2.88 17.29
N ILE A 287 -5.89 2.09 16.52
CA ILE A 287 -6.41 0.93 15.75
C ILE A 287 -7.11 -0.09 16.64
N SER A 288 -6.63 -0.34 17.86
CA SER A 288 -7.31 -1.25 18.79
C SER A 288 -8.70 -0.77 19.24
N ARG A 289 -9.05 0.50 18.95
CA ARG A 289 -10.31 1.14 19.33
C ARG A 289 -11.22 1.44 18.14
N ILE A 290 -10.64 1.74 16.97
CA ILE A 290 -11.40 1.97 15.74
C ILE A 290 -11.59 0.64 15.01
N GLY A 291 -12.83 0.24 14.75
CA GLY A 291 -13.10 -1.04 14.09
C GLY A 291 -12.50 -1.08 12.68
N ILE A 292 -11.51 -1.96 12.46
CA ILE A 292 -10.96 -2.25 11.12
C ILE A 292 -11.01 -3.75 10.84
N ASP A 293 -11.11 -4.11 9.56
CA ASP A 293 -11.22 -5.50 9.14
C ASP A 293 -9.87 -6.17 8.99
N ARG A 294 -8.87 -5.45 8.44
CA ARG A 294 -7.57 -6.04 8.11
C ARG A 294 -6.42 -5.05 8.27
N LEU A 295 -5.30 -5.52 8.80
CA LEU A 295 -4.05 -4.77 8.91
C LEU A 295 -2.98 -5.44 8.03
N ILE A 296 -2.39 -4.66 7.12
CA ILE A 296 -1.47 -5.16 6.09
C ILE A 296 -0.05 -4.75 6.48
N PHE A 297 0.74 -5.72 6.93
CA PHE A 297 2.15 -5.51 7.23
C PHE A 297 2.97 -5.55 5.95
N GLN A 298 3.78 -4.52 5.75
CA GLN A 298 4.71 -4.39 4.65
C GLN A 298 6.14 -4.46 5.21
N PRO A 299 6.83 -5.61 5.14
CA PRO A 299 8.28 -5.64 5.33
C PRO A 299 8.99 -4.75 4.31
N GLU A 300 8.41 -4.65 3.12
CA GLU A 300 8.78 -3.77 2.04
C GLU A 300 7.49 -3.29 1.32
N PRO A 301 7.40 -2.03 0.86
CA PRO A 301 6.22 -1.51 0.18
C PRO A 301 5.89 -2.34 -1.07
N ILE A 302 4.65 -2.81 -1.11
CA ILE A 302 4.00 -3.31 -2.34
C ILE A 302 3.52 -2.10 -3.16
#